data_AF-A0AAW7KI94-F1
#
_entry.id   AF-A0AAW7KI94-F1
#
_cell.length_a   1.000
_cell.length_b   1.000
_cell.length_c   1.000
_cell.angle_alpha   90.00
_cell.angle_beta   90.00
_cell.angle_gamma   90.00
#
_symmetry.space_group_name_H-M   'P 1'
#
loop_
_entity.id
_entity.type
_entity.pdbx_description
1 polymer ?
#
loop_
_entity_poly.entity_id
_entity_poly.type
_entity_poly.pdbx_seq_one_letter_code
_entity_poly.pdbx_strand_id
1 'polypeptide(L)'
;MKTILLGVSGSISAYKAADITSQLAKLGYNVEILMTKSSTAFITPLTLQSLSKNPVHTDVMMEIDPSKINHIELAKKADLFLVAPASANTIGKLTHG
;
A
#
# COMPACT_ATOMS: atom_id res chain seq x y z
N MET A 1 9.67 15.51 -3.58
CA MET A 1 9.85 14.29 -2.76
C MET A 1 9.34 13.12 -3.58
N LYS A 2 10.08 12.01 -3.68
CA LYS A 2 9.66 10.84 -4.46
C LYS A 2 8.62 10.04 -3.66
N THR A 3 7.58 9.55 -4.33
CA THR A 3 6.49 8.80 -3.72
C THR A 3 6.60 7.32 -4.08
N ILE A 4 6.56 6.47 -3.07
CA ILE A 4 6.50 5.02 -3.21
C ILE A 4 5.09 4.57 -2.81
N LEU A 5 4.41 3.91 -3.74
CA LEU A 5 3.13 3.28 -3.48
C LEU A 5 3.40 1.82 -3.09
N LEU A 6 3.16 1.47 -1.83
CA LEU A 6 3.40 0.15 -1.25
C LEU A 6 2.09 -0.66 -1.20
N GLY A 7 2.01 -1.69 -2.04
CA GLY A 7 0.95 -2.70 -2.01
C GLY A 7 1.30 -3.87 -1.08
N VAL A 8 0.47 -4.12 -0.08
CA VAL A 8 0.61 -5.22 0.88
C VAL A 8 -0.44 -6.29 0.60
N SER A 9 0.00 -7.52 0.31
CA SER A 9 -0.90 -8.64 0.04
C SER A 9 -0.96 -9.66 1.18
N GLY A 10 -1.96 -10.54 1.16
CA GLY A 10 -2.20 -11.56 2.19
C GLY A 10 -1.15 -12.66 2.21
N SER A 11 -0.17 -12.54 3.11
CA SER A 11 0.85 -13.54 3.43
C SER A 11 1.24 -13.38 4.89
N ILE A 12 1.72 -14.45 5.54
CA ILE A 12 2.24 -14.38 6.91
C ILE A 12 3.33 -13.32 7.07
N SER A 13 4.08 -13.02 5.99
CA SER A 13 5.13 -12.00 5.99
C SER A 13 4.62 -10.55 5.89
N ALA A 14 3.30 -10.32 5.84
CA ALA A 14 2.73 -8.97 5.72
C ALA A 14 3.11 -8.04 6.89
N TYR A 15 3.35 -8.58 8.10
CA TYR A 15 3.82 -7.76 9.22
C TYR A 15 5.17 -7.06 8.94
N LYS A 16 6.01 -7.62 8.06
CA LYS A 16 7.29 -7.02 7.66
C LYS A 16 7.11 -5.75 6.82
N ALA A 17 5.91 -5.49 6.31
CA ALA A 17 5.60 -4.22 5.65
C ALA A 17 5.77 -3.02 6.61
N ALA A 18 5.61 -3.21 7.92
CA ALA A 18 5.88 -2.16 8.91
C ALA A 18 7.35 -1.70 8.87
N ASP A 19 8.28 -2.64 8.76
CA ASP A 19 9.70 -2.35 8.69
C ASP A 19 10.06 -1.64 7.37
N ILE A 20 9.52 -2.13 6.24
CA ILE A 20 9.66 -1.48 4.92
C ILE A 20 9.16 -0.02 4.99
N THR A 21 7.94 0.20 5.50
CA THR A 21 7.36 1.54 5.64
C THR A 21 8.24 2.43 6.52
N SER A 22 8.69 1.94 7.68
CA SER A 22 9.53 2.71 8.59
C SER A 22 10.86 3.11 7.95
N GLN A 23 11.52 2.20 7.23
CA GLN A 23 12.79 2.46 6.58
C GLN A 23 12.63 3.46 5.42
N LEU A 24 11.63 3.28 4.56
CA LEU A 24 11.37 4.20 3.45
C LEU A 24 11.02 5.61 3.95
N ALA A 25 10.22 5.72 5.01
CA ALA A 25 9.90 7.00 5.63
C ALA A 25 11.16 7.68 6.23
N LYS A 26 12.05 6.91 6.90
CA LYS A 26 13.33 7.42 7.42
C LYS A 26 14.28 7.90 6.33
N LEU A 27 14.23 7.29 5.15
CA LEU A 27 14.98 7.72 3.97
C LEU A 27 14.37 8.97 3.29
N GLY A 28 13.25 9.48 3.80
CA GLY A 28 12.62 10.70 3.28
C GLY A 28 11.73 10.47 2.06
N TYR A 29 11.27 9.24 1.82
CA TYR A 29 10.25 8.97 0.80
C TYR A 29 8.85 9.24 1.34
N ASN A 30 7.96 9.73 0.47
CA ASN A 30 6.54 9.72 0.74
C ASN A 30 6.01 8.30 0.50
N VAL A 31 5.41 7.66 1.50
CA VAL A 31 4.95 6.26 1.40
C VAL A 31 3.43 6.21 1.42
N GLU A 32 2.82 5.96 0.26
CA GLU A 32 1.38 5.72 0.13
C GLU A 32 1.12 4.21 0.23
N ILE A 33 0.07 3.77 0.92
CA ILE A 33 -0.11 2.34 1.24
C ILE A 33 -1.45 1.82 0.74
N LEU A 34 -1.39 0.71 0.00
CA LEU A 34 -2.53 -0.12 -0.40
C LEU A 34 -2.46 -1.45 0.34
N MET A 35 -3.57 -1.86 0.95
CA MET A 35 -3.69 -3.16 1.60
C MET A 35 -4.81 -3.97 0.96
N THR A 36 -4.54 -5.24 0.68
CA THR A 36 -5.62 -6.20 0.39
C THR A 36 -6.45 -6.46 1.64
N LYS A 37 -7.73 -6.85 1.47
CA LYS A 37 -8.55 -7.33 2.59
C LYS A 37 -7.91 -8.51 3.32
N SER A 38 -7.18 -9.38 2.61
CA SER A 38 -6.50 -10.53 3.23
C SER A 38 -5.26 -10.13 4.03
N SER A 39 -4.57 -9.03 3.69
CA SER A 39 -3.40 -8.57 4.47
C SER A 39 -3.79 -7.99 5.82
N THR A 40 -5.00 -7.44 5.97
CA THR A 40 -5.44 -6.82 7.23
C THR A 40 -5.62 -7.82 8.37
N ALA A 41 -5.70 -9.12 8.05
CA ALA A 41 -5.72 -10.21 9.03
C ALA A 41 -4.33 -10.45 9.68
N PHE A 42 -3.24 -10.00 9.06
CA PHE A 42 -1.87 -10.21 9.54
C PHE A 42 -1.25 -8.95 10.15
N ILE A 43 -1.66 -7.77 9.70
CA ILE A 43 -1.22 -6.47 10.23
C ILE A 43 -2.35 -5.47 10.06
N THR A 44 -2.57 -4.61 11.06
CA THR A 44 -3.67 -3.64 10.99
C THR A 44 -3.28 -2.42 10.14
N PRO A 45 -4.23 -1.78 9.43
CA PRO A 45 -3.99 -0.53 8.72
C PRO A 45 -3.42 0.58 9.63
N LEU A 46 -3.83 0.61 10.90
CA LEU A 46 -3.40 1.63 11.87
C LEU A 46 -1.87 1.65 12.05
N THR A 47 -1.22 0.48 12.09
CA THR A 47 0.24 0.39 12.23
C THR A 47 0.94 1.06 11.04
N LEU A 48 0.49 0.74 9.82
CA LEU A 48 1.07 1.27 8.60
C LEU A 48 0.76 2.77 8.41
N GLN A 49 -0.42 3.22 8.80
CA GLN A 49 -0.81 4.63 8.81
C GLN A 49 0.09 5.45 9.75
N SER A 50 0.36 4.91 10.94
CA SER A 50 1.19 5.58 11.94
C SER A 50 2.64 5.75 11.46
N LEU A 51 3.16 4.76 10.74
CA LEU A 51 4.54 4.76 10.23
C LEU A 51 4.72 5.60 8.97
N SER A 52 3.74 5.55 8.05
CA SER A 52 3.78 6.32 6.79
C SER A 52 3.37 7.78 6.96
N LYS A 53 2.57 8.08 7.99
CA LYS A 53 1.86 9.36 8.17
C LYS A 53 0.89 9.69 7.03
N ASN A 54 0.47 8.68 6.26
CA ASN A 54 -0.49 8.79 5.18
C ASN A 54 -1.70 7.87 5.44
N PRO A 55 -2.87 8.17 4.84
CA PRO A 55 -3.99 7.25 4.84
C PRO A 55 -3.60 5.87 4.28
N VAL A 56 -4.17 4.81 4.85
CA VAL A 56 -4.00 3.45 4.33
C VAL A 56 -5.27 3.05 3.60
N HIS A 57 -5.14 2.71 2.32
CA HIS A 57 -6.27 2.35 1.48
C HIS A 57 -6.49 0.85 1.49
N THR A 58 -7.64 0.41 1.99
CA THR A 58 -8.06 -1.00 1.96
C THR A 58 -9.10 -1.28 0.87
N ASP A 59 -9.70 -0.22 0.34
CA ASP A 59 -10.60 -0.23 -0.80
C ASP A 59 -10.31 1.01 -1.67
N VAL A 60 -9.79 0.79 -2.87
CA VAL A 60 -9.43 1.87 -3.81
C VAL A 60 -10.62 2.37 -4.63
N MET A 61 -11.76 1.65 -4.58
CA MET A 61 -13.01 2.05 -5.22
C MET A 61 -13.85 2.95 -4.30
N MET A 62 -13.47 3.08 -3.03
CA MET A 62 -14.08 4.03 -2.11
C MET A 62 -13.62 5.45 -2.45
N GLU A 63 -14.55 6.25 -2.96
CA GLU A 63 -14.35 7.67 -3.26
C GLU A 63 -14.92 8.51 -2.12
N ILE A 64 -14.05 9.08 -1.30
CA ILE A 64 -14.43 9.98 -0.19
C ILE A 64 -14.64 11.41 -0.70
N ASP A 65 -13.88 11.81 -1.72
CA ASP A 65 -13.92 13.13 -2.35
C ASP A 65 -14.38 12.98 -3.81
N PRO A 66 -15.59 13.43 -4.18
CA PRO A 66 -16.11 13.32 -5.54
C PRO A 66 -15.27 14.06 -6.59
N SER A 67 -14.42 15.00 -6.18
CA SER A 67 -13.52 15.71 -7.07
C SER A 67 -12.25 14.91 -7.42
N LYS A 68 -12.02 13.78 -6.73
CA LYS A 68 -10.80 12.98 -6.81
C LYS A 68 -11.12 11.52 -7.03
N ILE A 69 -10.65 10.99 -8.17
CA ILE A 69 -10.72 9.56 -8.43
C ILE A 69 -9.51 8.92 -7.74
N ASN A 70 -9.73 8.39 -6.53
CA ASN A 70 -8.68 7.97 -5.61
C ASN A 70 -7.63 7.04 -6.25
N HIS A 71 -8.06 5.98 -6.95
CA HIS A 71 -7.15 5.03 -7.60
C HIS A 71 -6.34 5.66 -8.75
N ILE A 72 -6.88 6.67 -9.45
CA ILE A 72 -6.15 7.41 -10.48
C ILE A 72 -5.12 8.35 -9.86
N GLU A 73 -5.49 9.06 -8.78
CA GLU A 73 -4.57 9.98 -8.12
C GLU A 73 -3.39 9.27 -7.48
N LEU A 74 -3.62 8.13 -6.82
CA LEU A 74 -2.57 7.32 -6.22
C LEU A 74 -1.57 6.84 -7.29
N ALA A 75 -2.08 6.37 -8.44
CA ALA A 75 -1.24 5.97 -9.56
C ALA A 75 -0.44 7.14 -10.14
N LYS A 76 -1.04 8.33 -10.29
CA LYS A 76 -0.35 9.53 -10.79
C LYS A 76 0.75 10.04 -9.85
N LYS A 77 0.58 9.90 -8.54
CA LYS A 77 1.56 10.33 -7.54
C LYS A 77 2.77 9.40 -7.45
N ALA A 78 2.60 8.12 -7.75
CA ALA A 78 3.62 7.10 -7.51
C ALA A 78 4.79 7.19 -8.51
N ASP A 79 6.01 7.34 -8.00
CA ASP A 79 7.25 7.19 -8.78
C ASP A 79 7.71 5.72 -8.84
N LEU A 80 7.29 4.90 -7.87
CA LEU A 80 7.56 3.48 -7.78
C LEU A 80 6.34 2.77 -7.17
N PHE A 81 5.94 1.65 -7.77
CA PHE A 81 4.98 0.72 -7.18
C PHE A 81 5.68 -0.53 -6.65
N LEU A 82 5.67 -0.70 -5.33
CA LEU A 82 6.30 -1.82 -4.64
C LEU A 82 5.22 -2.75 -4.09
N VAL A 83 5.25 -4.03 -4.43
CA VAL A 83 4.35 -5.04 -3.82
C VAL A 83 5.15 -5.90 -2.85
N ALA A 84 4.91 -5.74 -1.55
CA ALA A 84 5.65 -6.47 -0.52
C ALA A 84 4.80 -6.74 0.73
N PRO A 85 4.56 -8.03 1.08
CA PRO A 85 4.84 -9.21 0.26
C PRO A 85 3.91 -9.29 -0.96
N ALA A 86 4.36 -9.97 -2.01
CA ALA A 86 3.56 -10.35 -3.16
C ALA A 86 3.13 -11.83 -3.04
N SER A 87 1.90 -12.06 -2.60
CA SER A 87 1.31 -13.40 -2.46
C SER A 87 1.16 -14.06 -3.83
N ALA A 88 1.15 -15.40 -3.88
CA ALA A 88 0.92 -16.14 -5.12
C ALA A 88 -0.39 -15.74 -5.81
N ASN A 89 -1.46 -15.49 -5.04
CA ASN A 89 -2.73 -15.00 -5.56
C ASN A 89 -2.60 -13.60 -6.20
N THR A 90 -1.84 -12.68 -5.57
CA THR A 90 -1.58 -11.36 -6.15
C THR A 90 -0.77 -11.46 -7.43
N ILE A 91 0.31 -12.25 -7.44
CA ILE A 91 1.13 -12.46 -8.65
C ILE A 91 0.28 -13.09 -9.76
N GLY A 92 -0.53 -14.11 -9.43
CA GLY A 92 -1.46 -14.74 -10.37
C GLY A 92 -2.42 -13.72 -11.00
N LYS A 93 -3.06 -12.86 -10.21
CA LYS A 93 -3.92 -11.79 -10.74
C LYS A 93 -3.16 -10.81 -11.63
N LEU A 94 -1.97 -10.37 -11.21
CA LEU A 94 -1.14 -9.45 -12.01
C LEU A 94 -0.77 -10.04 -13.37
N THR A 95 -0.58 -11.36 -13.48
CA THR A 95 -0.28 -12.02 -14.76
C THR A 95 -1.48 -12.17 -15.71
N HIS A 96 -2.72 -12.10 -15.19
CA HIS A 96 -3.93 -12.34 -15.98
C HIS A 96 -4.74 -11.07 -16.29
N GLY A 97 -4.34 -9.92 -15.73
CA GLY A 97 -5.10 -8.66 -15.83
C GLY A 97 -6.35 -8.66 -14.95
#